data_AF-A0A963MCR6-F1
#
_entry.id   AF-A0A963MCR6-F1
#
_cell.length_a   1.000
_cell.length_b   1.000
_cell.length_c   1.000
_cell.angle_alpha   90.00
_cell.angle_beta   90.00
_cell.angle_gamma   90.00
#
_symmetry.space_group_name_H-M   'P 1'
#
loop_
_entity.id
_entity.type
_entity.pdbx_description
1 polymer ?
#
loop_
_entity_poly.entity_id
_entity_poly.type
_entity_poly.pdbx_seq_one_letter_code
_entity_poly.pdbx_strand_id
1 'polypeptide(L)'
;MENEVTTTPAGVPWERSLIEKLVLAQVREQRSARRWRIFRNLLWLVLVAAVVWAVVSERWVEAPASGPHTAMVEIKGEIADGADASAEYLLPALRNAMEDKSTKA
;
A
#
# COMPACT_ATOMS: atom_id res chain seq x y z
N MET A 1 -55.91 35.31 -7.86
CA MET A 1 -55.00 34.29 -7.29
C MET A 1 -53.60 34.87 -7.36
N GLU A 2 -53.28 35.85 -6.51
CA GLU A 2 -51.97 36.50 -6.52
C GLU A 2 -51.59 36.72 -5.06
N ASN A 3 -50.89 35.74 -4.50
CA ASN A 3 -50.27 35.87 -3.19
C ASN A 3 -48.94 36.58 -3.44
N GLU A 4 -48.95 37.90 -3.36
CA GLU A 4 -47.72 38.68 -3.40
C GLU A 4 -46.96 38.41 -2.11
N VAL A 5 -45.95 37.54 -2.21
CA VAL A 5 -44.97 37.34 -1.14
C VAL A 5 -44.17 38.63 -1.07
N THR A 6 -44.54 39.51 -0.15
CA THR A 6 -43.75 40.69 0.20
C THR A 6 -42.46 40.23 0.87
N THR A 7 -41.43 39.93 0.08
CA THR A 7 -40.07 39.76 0.58
C THR A 7 -39.54 41.13 0.95
N THR A 8 -39.82 41.59 2.17
CA THR A 8 -39.12 42.72 2.79
C THR A 8 -37.66 42.30 2.98
N PRO A 9 -36.68 42.89 2.27
CA PRO A 9 -35.28 42.44 2.31
C PRO A 9 -34.50 42.99 3.53
N ALA A 10 -35.20 43.58 4.50
CA ALA A 10 -34.61 44.10 5.73
C ALA A 10 -34.77 43.07 6.86
N GLY A 11 -33.99 41.99 6.80
CA GLY A 11 -33.82 41.06 7.93
C GLY A 11 -33.45 41.82 9.21
N VAL A 12 -33.96 41.36 10.35
CA VAL A 12 -33.83 42.04 11.63
C VAL A 12 -32.35 42.17 11.98
N PRO A 13 -31.85 43.29 12.58
CA PRO A 13 -30.42 43.51 12.80
C PRO A 13 -29.68 42.37 13.51
N TRP A 14 -30.38 41.64 14.38
CA TRP A 14 -29.83 40.50 15.09
C TRP A 14 -29.61 39.28 14.18
N GLU A 15 -30.49 39.02 13.21
CA GLU A 15 -30.39 37.89 12.27
C GLU A 15 -29.14 38.02 11.40
N ARG A 16 -28.88 39.24 10.89
CA ARG A 16 -27.64 39.52 10.14
C ARG A 16 -26.40 39.25 10.99
N SER A 17 -26.40 39.70 12.25
CA SER A 17 -25.27 39.47 13.15
C SER A 17 -25.05 38.00 13.48
N LEU A 18 -26.13 37.21 13.54
CA LEU A 18 -26.08 35.79 13.84
C LEU A 18 -25.53 35.01 12.64
N ILE A 19 -26.01 35.31 11.44
CA ILE A 19 -25.51 34.75 10.18
C ILE A 19 -24.03 35.11 9.99
N GLU A 20 -23.64 36.37 10.22
CA GLU A 20 -22.26 36.82 10.14
C GLU A 20 -21.35 36.03 11.10
N LYS A 21 -21.76 35.88 12.36
CA LYS A 21 -21.00 35.09 13.35
C LYS A 21 -20.89 33.63 12.97
N LEU A 22 -21.96 33.03 12.43
CA LEU A 22 -21.98 31.62 12.03
C LEU A 22 -21.06 31.37 10.83
N VAL A 23 -21.09 32.27 9.84
CA VAL A 23 -20.19 32.23 8.66
C VAL A 23 -18.73 32.40 9.10
N LEU A 24 -18.43 33.37 9.97
CA LEU A 24 -17.07 33.59 10.47
C LEU A 24 -16.54 32.42 11.33
N ALA A 25 -17.41 31.80 12.14
CA ALA A 25 -17.07 30.60 12.89
C ALA A 25 -16.74 29.42 11.96
N GLN A 26 -17.52 29.25 10.89
CA GLN A 26 -17.34 28.19 9.89
C GLN A 26 -16.03 28.34 9.11
N VAL A 27 -15.61 29.58 8.82
CA VAL A 27 -14.30 29.87 8.20
C VAL A 27 -13.12 29.50 9.12
N ARG A 28 -13.25 29.68 10.44
CA ARG A 28 -12.23 29.24 11.40
C ARG A 28 -12.07 27.72 11.39
N GLU A 29 -13.18 26.99 11.38
CA GLU A 29 -13.19 25.52 11.32
C GLU A 29 -12.58 24.98 10.01
N GLN A 30 -12.85 25.63 8.87
CA GLN A 30 -12.26 25.21 7.60
C GLN A 30 -10.75 25.41 7.51
N ARG A 31 -10.18 26.38 8.24
CA ARG A 31 -8.73 26.60 8.24
C ARG A 31 -7.98 25.46 8.92
N SER A 32 -8.50 24.95 10.04
CA SER A 32 -7.91 23.79 10.73
C SER A 32 -8.11 22.52 9.88
N ALA A 33 -9.30 22.34 9.30
CA ALA A 33 -9.61 21.19 8.46
C ALA A 33 -8.69 21.07 7.23
N ARG A 34 -8.26 22.18 6.62
CA ARG A 34 -7.28 22.16 5.50
C ARG A 34 -5.94 21.57 5.92
N ARG A 35 -5.40 22.01 7.07
CA ARG A 35 -4.13 21.49 7.60
C ARG A 35 -4.25 20.03 8.02
N TRP A 36 -5.40 19.67 8.60
CA TRP A 36 -5.68 18.30 9.02
C TRP A 36 -5.77 17.33 7.84
N ARG A 37 -6.30 17.79 6.69
CA ARG A 37 -6.30 16.99 5.46
C ARG A 37 -4.88 16.69 4.98
N ILE A 38 -3.98 17.68 5.04
CA ILE A 38 -2.56 17.47 4.67
C ILE A 38 -1.89 16.52 5.66
N PHE A 39 -2.10 16.72 6.97
CA PHE A 39 -1.55 15.85 8.00
C PHE A 39 -2.02 14.39 7.83
N ARG A 40 -3.34 14.18 7.65
CA ARG A 40 -3.90 12.86 7.39
C ARG A 40 -3.34 12.25 6.11
N ASN A 41 -3.18 13.04 5.06
CA ASN A 41 -2.60 12.55 3.81
C ASN A 41 -1.12 12.17 4.00
N LEU A 42 -0.33 12.95 4.73
CA LEU A 42 1.06 12.62 5.06
C LEU A 42 1.14 11.34 5.90
N LEU A 43 0.27 11.19 6.91
CA LEU A 43 0.19 9.97 7.71
C LEU A 43 -0.12 8.75 6.84
N TRP A 44 -1.07 8.88 5.92
CA TRP A 44 -1.38 7.83 4.94
C TRP A 44 -0.20 7.52 4.02
N LEU A 45 0.52 8.55 3.57
CA LEU A 45 1.68 8.41 2.70
C LEU A 45 2.81 7.66 3.42
N VAL A 46 3.09 8.00 4.69
CA VAL A 46 4.05 7.30 5.55
C VAL A 46 3.62 5.85 5.78
N LEU A 47 2.34 5.61 6.04
CA LEU A 47 1.82 4.24 6.23
C LEU A 47 2.00 3.40 4.96
N VAL A 48 1.63 3.92 3.79
CA VAL A 48 1.82 3.22 2.51
C VAL A 48 3.30 2.99 2.23
N ALA A 49 4.16 3.99 2.47
CA ALA A 49 5.60 3.83 2.31
C ALA A 49 6.16 2.72 3.21
N ALA A 50 5.70 2.63 4.46
CA ALA A 50 6.11 1.57 5.38
C ALA A 50 5.63 0.18 4.92
N VAL A 51 4.40 0.06 4.41
CA VAL A 51 3.88 -1.19 3.85
C VAL A 51 4.67 -1.61 2.62
N VAL A 52 4.92 -0.69 1.69
CA VAL A 52 5.75 -0.95 0.50
C VAL A 52 7.16 -1.38 0.92
N TRP A 53 7.76 -0.70 1.89
CA TRP A 53 9.06 -1.07 2.43
C TRP A 53 9.07 -2.48 3.00
N ALA A 54 8.06 -2.85 3.80
CA ALA A 54 7.97 -4.18 4.39
C ALA A 54 7.88 -5.27 3.30
N VAL A 55 6.99 -5.10 2.32
CA VAL A 55 6.82 -6.05 1.21
C VAL A 55 8.08 -6.14 0.36
N VAL A 56 8.71 -5.01 0.02
CA VAL A 56 9.97 -5.01 -0.73
C VAL A 56 11.07 -5.68 0.09
N SER A 57 11.17 -5.42 1.40
CA SER A 57 12.17 -6.06 2.25
C SER A 57 11.98 -7.58 2.34
N GLU A 58 10.75 -8.08 2.40
CA GLU A 58 10.45 -9.52 2.34
C GLU A 58 10.83 -10.13 0.98
N ARG A 59 10.55 -9.42 -0.13
CA ARG A 59 10.99 -9.86 -1.46
C ARG A 59 12.51 -9.78 -1.65
N TRP A 60 13.20 -8.92 -0.91
CA TRP A 60 14.65 -8.88 -0.86
C TRP A 60 15.22 -9.95 0.08
N VAL A 61 14.45 -10.46 1.03
CA VAL A 61 14.81 -11.68 1.80
C VAL A 61 14.68 -12.94 0.93
N GLU A 62 13.83 -12.94 -0.09
CA GLU A 62 13.86 -13.94 -1.18
C GLU A 62 14.97 -13.70 -2.21
N ALA A 63 15.66 -12.56 -2.21
CA ALA A 63 16.92 -12.46 -2.92
C ALA A 63 17.87 -13.46 -2.25
N PRO A 64 18.49 -14.39 -3.01
CA PRO A 64 19.30 -15.44 -2.43
C PRO A 64 20.32 -14.79 -1.51
N ALA A 65 20.20 -15.11 -0.21
CA ALA A 65 21.09 -14.58 0.81
C ALA A 65 22.52 -14.72 0.28
N SER A 66 23.28 -13.63 0.17
CA SER A 66 24.59 -13.63 -0.49
C SER A 66 25.69 -14.29 0.36
N GLY A 67 25.34 -15.38 1.05
CA GLY A 67 26.25 -16.26 1.78
C GLY A 67 26.46 -17.59 1.03
N PRO A 68 27.49 -18.37 1.40
CA PRO A 68 27.67 -19.71 0.84
C PRO A 68 26.50 -20.60 1.23
N HIS A 69 25.78 -21.15 0.25
CA HIS A 69 24.72 -22.13 0.50
C HIS A 69 25.12 -23.49 -0.06
N THR A 70 24.76 -24.56 0.66
CA THR A 70 24.88 -25.93 0.16
C THR A 70 23.60 -26.24 -0.62
N ALA A 71 23.73 -26.51 -1.91
CA ALA A 71 22.60 -26.96 -2.70
C ALA A 71 22.19 -28.38 -2.26
N MET A 72 20.98 -28.51 -1.70
CA MET A 72 20.39 -29.81 -1.38
C MET A 72 19.25 -30.12 -2.34
N VAL A 73 19.39 -31.22 -3.09
CA VAL A 73 18.36 -31.73 -3.99
C VAL A 73 17.73 -32.97 -3.37
N GLU A 74 16.48 -32.87 -2.94
CA GLU A 74 15.69 -33.97 -2.37
C GLU A 74 14.81 -34.58 -3.47
N ILE A 75 15.11 -35.83 -3.87
CA ILE A 75 14.31 -36.56 -4.85
C ILE A 75 13.26 -37.38 -4.08
N LYS A 76 11.97 -37.06 -4.28
CA LYS A 76 10.86 -37.79 -3.69
C LYS A 76 10.12 -38.56 -4.78
N GLY A 77 10.02 -39.88 -4.62
CA GLY A 77 9.30 -40.76 -5.54
C GLY A 77 10.21 -41.74 -6.27
N GLU A 78 9.61 -42.54 -7.16
CA GLU A 78 10.30 -43.52 -8.00
C GLU A 78 10.92 -42.83 -9.23
N ILE A 79 12.18 -43.16 -9.52
CA ILE A 79 12.89 -42.66 -10.71
C ILE A 79 12.53 -43.56 -11.88
N ALA A 80 11.53 -43.15 -12.66
CA ALA A 80 11.05 -43.86 -13.83
C ALA A 80 10.88 -42.92 -15.03
N ASP A 81 10.92 -43.48 -16.24
CA ASP A 81 10.70 -42.74 -17.48
C ASP A 81 9.26 -42.21 -17.54
N GLY A 82 9.09 -40.93 -17.87
CA GLY A 82 7.79 -40.23 -17.85
C GLY A 82 7.20 -39.89 -16.48
N ALA A 83 7.88 -40.20 -15.37
CA ALA A 83 7.48 -39.79 -14.01
C ALA A 83 7.97 -38.38 -13.66
N ASP A 84 7.37 -37.75 -12.65
CA ASP A 84 7.78 -36.41 -12.18
C ASP A 84 9.24 -36.37 -11.69
N ALA A 85 9.79 -37.52 -11.27
CA ALA A 85 11.19 -37.70 -10.89
C ALA A 85 12.03 -38.38 -11.99
N SER A 86 11.73 -38.14 -13.28
CA SER A 86 12.49 -38.71 -14.39
C SER A 86 13.88 -38.08 -14.55
N ALA A 87 14.81 -38.83 -15.15
CA ALA A 87 16.17 -38.35 -15.42
C ALA A 87 16.19 -37.11 -16.33
N GLU A 88 15.20 -36.95 -17.22
CA GLU A 88 15.07 -35.79 -18.12
C GLU A 88 14.85 -34.48 -17.34
N TYR A 89 14.13 -34.54 -16.22
CA TYR A 89 13.88 -33.38 -15.36
C TYR A 89 14.98 -33.20 -14.29
N LEU A 90 15.56 -34.29 -13.79
CA LEU A 90 16.57 -34.24 -12.72
C LEU A 90 17.93 -33.73 -13.19
N LEU A 91 18.39 -34.13 -14.38
CA LEU A 91 19.71 -33.74 -14.91
C LEU A 91 19.87 -32.21 -15.10
N PRO A 92 18.91 -31.49 -15.71
CA PRO A 92 19.00 -30.04 -15.84
C PRO A 92 18.85 -29.32 -14.48
N ALA A 93 18.02 -29.83 -13.58
CA ALA A 93 17.87 -29.26 -12.24
C ALA A 93 19.18 -29.35 -11.43
N LEU A 94 19.84 -30.51 -11.45
CA LEU A 94 21.16 -30.72 -10.81
C LEU A 94 22.24 -29.83 -11.43
N ARG A 95 22.25 -29.71 -12.76
CA ARG A 95 23.21 -28.85 -13.46
C ARG A 95 23.04 -27.38 -13.07
N ASN A 96 21.80 -26.89 -13.06
CA ASN A 96 21.51 -25.51 -12.65
C ASN A 96 21.90 -25.25 -11.18
N ALA A 97 21.68 -26.22 -10.29
CA ALA A 97 22.07 -26.11 -8.89
C ALA A 97 23.60 -26.06 -8.68
N MET A 98 24.36 -26.78 -9.51
CA MET A 98 25.83 -26.82 -9.49
C MET A 98 26.49 -25.63 -10.19
N GLU A 99 25.84 -25.04 -11.20
CA GLU A 99 26.36 -23.89 -11.95
C GLU A 99 26.07 -22.54 -11.26
N ASP A 100 25.29 -22.52 -10.18
CA ASP A 100 25.07 -21.32 -9.38
C ASP A 100 26.36 -20.88 -8.65
N LYS A 101 26.75 -19.61 -8.85
CA LYS A 101 27.98 -19.00 -8.29
C LYS A 101 27.98 -18.95 -6.77
N SER A 102 26.83 -19.05 -6.12
CA SER A 102 26.67 -19.07 -4.66
C SER A 102 26.76 -20.46 -4.02
N THR A 103 26.73 -21.53 -4.81
CA THR A 103 26.78 -22.91 -4.30
C THR A 103 28.21 -23.30 -3.98
N LYS A 104 28.49 -23.65 -2.70
CA LYS A 104 29.74 -24.32 -2.32
C LYS A 104 29.45 -25.78 -1.97
N ALA A 105 30.08 -26.68 -2.72
CA ALA A 105 30.11 -28.11 -2.47
C ALA A 105 31.24 -28.49 -1.49
#